data_AF-A0A3Q7IU86-F1
#
_entry.id   AF-A0A3Q7IU86-F1
#
_cell.length_a   1.000
_cell.length_b   1.000
_cell.length_c   1.000
_cell.angle_alpha   90.00
_cell.angle_beta   90.00
_cell.angle_gamma   90.00
#
_symmetry.space_group_name_H-M   'P 1'
#
loop_
_entity.id
_entity.type
_entity.pdbx_description
1 polymer ?
#
loop_
_entity_poly.entity_id
_entity_poly.type
_entity_poly.pdbx_seq_one_letter_code
_entity_poly.pdbx_strand_id
1 'polypeptide(L)'
;MFRIGAKLYRAARIGGSAVSDFRSPSTRFFSINNNVNTGFKTNPVALQMINYALSLARAQKSDESYAQAQLVLEQCHSTQSDESAKGLVMLAMSTLFSERGNFSEAIEKLQKIQDLGLSTLANPQFEVPIVTIRHMIAVAASEALAGLYLESYQDDFSSATADMCLQLLETIRLEIGGGGSDILEARAKALKGLVELVHGNAESAESFFEGAQGDKGCFGNVALSFGEFLHCKRNSQMARELYQRAMQDVSERKDFTDSQSISACNMNLEETLLGATCALGQLEAHLGNFDDAEEILTAALKKAEECFGNYHPKVGIILTCIALMYRHKAAMEQSSSLLIQEGLYRRAIEVLKAPPLEVEGVVATRSRRDILALARGGYAETLIVQQNRKAEGEKLKQWAETAWTSRRLSLAEALESSAKVSVIDTRISRVL
;
A
#
# COMPACT_ATOMS: atom_id res chain seq x y z
N MET A 1 0.22 18.09 -25.35
CA MET A 1 1.35 18.99 -25.01
C MET A 1 0.98 20.27 -24.21
N PHE A 2 -0.15 20.37 -23.50
CA PHE A 2 -0.43 21.49 -22.55
C PHE A 2 -1.53 21.13 -21.53
N ARG A 3 -1.31 20.16 -20.64
CA ARG A 3 -2.30 19.87 -19.56
C ARG A 3 -1.77 19.81 -18.12
N ILE A 4 -0.46 19.83 -17.89
CA ILE A 4 0.10 19.83 -16.52
C ILE A 4 0.82 21.14 -16.14
N GLY A 5 1.33 21.90 -17.12
CA GLY A 5 2.05 23.16 -16.85
C GLY A 5 1.18 24.35 -16.37
N ALA A 6 -0.13 24.34 -16.62
CA ALA A 6 -0.99 25.50 -16.36
C ALA A 6 -1.50 25.62 -14.91
N LYS A 7 -1.33 24.59 -14.06
CA LYS A 7 -1.82 24.62 -12.67
C LYS A 7 -0.79 25.09 -11.64
N LEU A 8 0.50 25.10 -11.97
CA LEU A 8 1.56 25.52 -11.04
C LEU A 8 1.78 27.06 -10.99
N TYR A 9 1.11 27.85 -11.84
CA TYR A 9 1.31 29.30 -11.93
C TYR A 9 0.21 30.16 -11.25
N ARG A 10 -0.75 29.56 -10.52
CA ARG A 10 -1.86 30.30 -9.86
C ARG A 10 -1.85 30.28 -8.34
N ALA A 11 -0.80 29.76 -7.68
CA ALA A 11 -0.71 29.73 -6.22
C ALA A 11 -0.07 30.99 -5.58
N ALA A 12 0.11 32.07 -6.34
CA ALA A 12 0.59 33.34 -5.81
C ALA A 12 -0.45 34.46 -6.08
N ARG A 13 -1.02 34.99 -4.99
CA ARG A 13 -2.11 35.99 -4.90
C ARG A 13 -3.53 35.43 -5.05
N ILE A 14 -4.22 35.32 -3.92
CA ILE A 14 -5.32 36.21 -3.52
C ILE A 14 -5.59 35.95 -2.03
N GLY A 15 -5.26 36.93 -1.19
CA GLY A 15 -5.91 37.10 0.09
C GLY A 15 -7.22 37.86 -0.14
N GLY A 16 -8.31 37.40 0.46
CA GLY A 16 -9.62 38.04 0.39
C GLY A 16 -10.69 37.14 0.98
N SER A 17 -11.22 37.54 2.14
CA SER A 17 -12.32 36.88 2.84
C SER A 17 -13.60 36.85 2.00
N ALA A 18 -14.32 35.72 2.00
CA ALA A 18 -15.78 35.71 1.91
C ALA A 18 -16.35 34.33 2.28
N VAL A 19 -17.12 34.33 3.38
CA VAL A 19 -18.38 33.62 3.63
C VAL A 19 -18.42 32.09 3.47
N SER A 20 -18.62 31.46 4.62
CA SER A 20 -18.99 30.07 4.84
C SER A 20 -20.34 29.72 4.19
N ASP A 21 -20.31 28.96 3.10
CA ASP A 21 -21.46 28.16 2.68
C ASP A 21 -21.43 26.82 3.42
N PHE A 22 -22.32 26.70 4.41
CA PHE A 22 -22.66 25.43 5.05
C PHE A 22 -23.19 24.46 3.98
N ARG A 23 -22.32 23.59 3.46
CA ARG A 23 -22.78 22.37 2.79
C ARG A 23 -23.23 21.38 3.87
N SER A 24 -24.53 21.16 3.92
CA SER A 24 -25.17 20.05 4.63
C SER A 24 -24.45 18.72 4.35
N PRO A 25 -24.31 17.82 5.35
CA PRO A 25 -23.70 16.52 5.14
C PRO A 25 -24.46 15.75 4.05
N SER A 26 -23.73 15.13 3.14
CA SER A 26 -24.29 14.20 2.18
C SER A 26 -25.08 13.09 2.90
N THR A 27 -26.28 12.86 2.40
CA THR A 27 -27.27 11.88 2.82
C THR A 27 -26.65 10.55 3.24
N ARG A 28 -26.99 10.10 4.46
CA ARG A 28 -26.73 8.73 4.93
C ARG A 28 -27.52 7.77 4.06
N PHE A 29 -26.85 7.03 3.19
CA PHE A 29 -27.46 5.85 2.58
C PHE A 29 -27.41 4.71 3.60
N PHE A 30 -28.51 4.51 4.32
CA PHE A 30 -28.80 3.23 4.96
C PHE A 30 -29.07 2.22 3.86
N SER A 31 -28.06 1.40 3.51
CA SER A 31 -28.31 0.16 2.79
C SER A 31 -28.43 -0.97 3.82
N ILE A 32 -29.67 -1.27 4.22
CA ILE A 32 -30.01 -2.58 4.78
C ILE A 32 -30.17 -3.50 3.57
N ASN A 33 -29.06 -4.02 3.04
CA ASN A 33 -29.13 -5.16 2.13
C ASN A 33 -29.10 -6.43 2.98
N ASN A 34 -30.29 -6.86 3.39
CA ASN A 34 -30.57 -8.23 3.85
C ASN A 34 -30.46 -9.22 2.67
N ASN A 35 -29.30 -9.30 2.02
CA ASN A 35 -29.00 -10.40 1.13
C ASN A 35 -28.25 -11.46 1.93
N VAL A 36 -29.01 -12.50 2.26
CA VAL A 36 -28.59 -13.76 2.85
C VAL A 36 -27.49 -14.38 1.97
N ASN A 37 -26.23 -14.13 2.30
CA ASN A 37 -25.12 -15.01 1.93
C ASN A 37 -24.78 -15.86 3.16
N THR A 38 -25.05 -17.15 3.07
CA THR A 38 -25.02 -18.15 4.14
C THR A 38 -23.61 -18.55 4.62
N GLY A 39 -22.59 -17.69 4.49
CA GLY A 39 -21.18 -18.05 4.78
C GLY A 39 -20.51 -17.35 5.96
N PHE A 40 -20.90 -16.13 6.32
CA PHE A 40 -20.15 -15.29 7.29
C PHE A 40 -21.02 -14.96 8.51
N LYS A 41 -21.04 -15.84 9.53
CA LYS A 41 -21.76 -15.61 10.79
C LYS A 41 -20.82 -15.02 11.85
N THR A 42 -20.42 -13.76 11.70
CA THR A 42 -19.82 -12.99 12.80
C THR A 42 -20.88 -12.10 13.45
N ASN A 43 -20.64 -11.62 14.67
CA ASN A 43 -21.61 -10.76 15.38
C ASN A 43 -21.91 -9.49 14.55
N PRO A 44 -23.15 -9.30 14.05
CA PRO A 44 -23.48 -8.17 13.20
C PRO A 44 -23.36 -6.82 13.92
N VAL A 45 -23.51 -6.81 15.25
CA VAL A 45 -23.34 -5.60 16.06
C VAL A 45 -21.87 -5.17 16.05
N ALA A 46 -20.94 -6.12 16.18
CA ALA A 46 -19.51 -5.82 16.14
C ALA A 46 -19.10 -5.23 14.78
N LEU A 47 -19.60 -5.80 13.67
CA LEU A 47 -19.36 -5.27 12.33
C LEU A 47 -19.91 -3.85 12.16
N GLN A 48 -21.11 -3.56 12.68
CA GLN A 48 -21.68 -2.22 12.63
C GLN A 48 -20.86 -1.22 13.45
N MET A 49 -20.38 -1.62 14.64
CA MET A 49 -19.50 -0.79 15.47
C MET A 49 -18.16 -0.51 14.79
N ILE A 50 -17.57 -1.51 14.12
CA ILE A 50 -16.34 -1.35 13.34
C ILE A 50 -16.56 -0.34 12.20
N ASN A 51 -17.61 -0.53 11.40
CA ASN A 51 -17.92 0.38 10.28
C ASN A 51 -18.20 1.80 10.78
N TYR A 52 -18.92 1.94 11.89
CA TYR A 52 -19.16 3.23 12.52
C TYR A 52 -17.86 3.89 12.97
N ALA A 53 -16.98 3.18 13.68
CA ALA A 53 -15.70 3.71 14.14
C ALA A 53 -14.80 4.15 12.96
N LEU A 54 -14.66 3.30 11.94
CA LEU A 54 -13.88 3.63 10.74
C LEU A 54 -14.44 4.85 10.01
N SER A 55 -15.77 4.93 9.84
CA SER A 55 -16.41 6.07 9.18
C SER A 55 -16.30 7.36 10.00
N LEU A 56 -16.40 7.27 11.34
CA LEU A 56 -16.23 8.41 12.25
C LEU A 56 -14.83 9.01 12.12
N ALA A 57 -13.80 8.17 12.19
CA ALA A 57 -12.40 8.59 12.06
C ALA A 57 -12.14 9.25 10.69
N ARG A 58 -12.59 8.60 9.60
CA ARG A 58 -12.31 9.04 8.23
C ARG A 58 -13.12 10.26 7.79
N ALA A 59 -14.28 10.52 8.40
CA ALA A 59 -15.11 11.67 8.07
C ALA A 59 -14.52 13.00 8.57
N GLN A 60 -13.98 13.00 9.79
CA GLN A 60 -13.46 14.22 10.41
C GLN A 60 -11.94 14.35 10.30
N LYS A 61 -11.21 13.23 10.16
CA LYS A 61 -9.74 13.16 10.06
C LYS A 61 -9.01 13.99 11.12
N SER A 62 -9.58 14.09 12.32
CA SER A 62 -9.02 14.81 13.47
C SER A 62 -8.53 13.83 14.52
N ASP A 63 -7.51 14.21 15.31
CA ASP A 63 -7.00 13.36 16.39
C ASP A 63 -8.10 12.97 17.39
N GLU A 64 -9.06 13.87 17.63
CA GLU A 64 -10.21 13.60 18.48
C GLU A 64 -11.13 12.52 17.88
N SER A 65 -11.44 12.61 16.58
CA SER A 65 -12.30 11.61 15.92
C SER A 65 -11.67 10.23 15.88
N TYR A 66 -10.35 10.14 15.68
CA TYR A 66 -9.61 8.88 15.78
C TYR A 66 -9.60 8.34 17.21
N ALA A 67 -9.42 9.18 18.22
CA ALA A 67 -9.48 8.75 19.62
C ALA A 67 -10.89 8.24 20.00
N GLN A 68 -11.94 8.93 19.59
CA GLN A 68 -13.33 8.49 19.79
C GLN A 68 -13.61 7.15 19.08
N ALA A 69 -13.14 7.01 17.84
CA ALA A 69 -13.27 5.75 17.10
C ALA A 69 -12.54 4.59 17.80
N GLN A 70 -11.33 4.82 18.32
CA GLN A 70 -10.60 3.81 19.09
C GLN A 70 -11.37 3.41 20.37
N LEU A 71 -11.95 4.36 21.11
CA LEU A 71 -12.77 4.05 22.29
C LEU A 71 -14.00 3.19 21.94
N VAL A 72 -14.65 3.46 20.81
CA VAL A 72 -15.77 2.63 20.33
C VAL A 72 -15.30 1.20 20.04
N LEU A 73 -14.13 1.04 19.41
CA LEU A 73 -13.56 -0.27 19.14
C LEU A 73 -13.11 -1.00 20.41
N GLU A 74 -12.52 -0.31 21.38
CA GLU A 74 -12.16 -0.88 22.68
C GLU A 74 -13.39 -1.37 23.45
N GLN A 75 -14.46 -0.57 23.45
CA GLN A 75 -15.73 -0.98 24.03
C GLN A 75 -16.32 -2.19 23.30
N CYS A 76 -16.26 -2.19 21.96
CA CYS A 76 -16.67 -3.35 21.17
C CYS A 76 -15.85 -4.59 21.58
N HIS A 77 -14.53 -4.49 21.62
CA HIS A 77 -13.64 -5.58 22.01
C HIS A 77 -13.97 -6.14 23.40
N SER A 78 -14.23 -5.27 24.39
CA SER A 78 -14.56 -5.69 25.76
C SER A 78 -15.92 -6.39 25.90
N THR A 79 -16.87 -6.10 25.01
CA THR A 79 -18.25 -6.61 25.07
C THR A 79 -18.45 -7.89 24.26
N GLN A 80 -17.54 -8.20 23.32
CA GLN A 80 -17.63 -9.41 22.52
C GLN A 80 -17.12 -10.64 23.26
N SER A 81 -17.88 -11.74 23.19
CA SER A 81 -17.44 -13.07 23.61
C SER A 81 -16.85 -13.90 22.47
N ASP A 82 -17.14 -13.55 21.22
CA ASP A 82 -16.68 -14.24 20.01
C ASP A 82 -15.25 -13.80 19.63
N GLU A 83 -14.32 -14.75 19.58
CA GLU A 83 -12.92 -14.51 19.21
C GLU A 83 -12.76 -14.02 17.76
N SER A 84 -13.62 -14.45 16.83
CA SER A 84 -13.60 -13.94 15.45
C SER A 84 -14.00 -12.46 15.40
N ALA A 85 -15.03 -12.06 16.15
CA ALA A 85 -15.42 -10.66 16.27
C ALA A 85 -14.31 -9.82 16.94
N LYS A 86 -13.67 -10.33 18.00
CA LYS A 86 -12.52 -9.66 18.63
C LYS A 86 -11.35 -9.47 17.65
N GLY A 87 -11.03 -10.49 16.86
CA GLY A 87 -9.99 -10.41 15.83
C GLY A 87 -10.27 -9.34 14.78
N LEU A 88 -11.52 -9.24 14.30
CA LEU A 88 -11.93 -8.16 13.38
C LEU A 88 -11.82 -6.77 14.00
N VAL A 89 -12.22 -6.63 15.27
CA VAL A 89 -12.05 -5.36 15.99
C VAL A 89 -10.58 -4.99 16.12
N MET A 90 -9.70 -5.95 16.45
CA MET A 90 -8.25 -5.72 16.51
C MET A 90 -7.66 -5.32 15.15
N LEU A 91 -8.12 -5.91 14.03
CA LEU A 91 -7.73 -5.47 12.67
C LEU A 91 -8.18 -4.04 12.36
N ALA A 92 -9.37 -3.64 12.82
CA ALA A 92 -9.86 -2.27 12.65
C ALA A 92 -9.05 -1.28 13.50
N MET A 93 -8.75 -1.64 14.76
CA MET A 93 -7.91 -0.84 15.65
C MET A 93 -6.51 -0.65 15.07
N SER A 94 -5.88 -1.72 14.57
CA SER A 94 -4.55 -1.65 13.96
C SER A 94 -4.55 -0.76 12.71
N THR A 95 -5.60 -0.84 11.89
CA THR A 95 -5.76 0.03 10.72
C THR A 95 -5.82 1.50 11.12
N LEU A 96 -6.64 1.87 12.12
CA LEU A 96 -6.72 3.24 12.61
C LEU A 96 -5.41 3.73 13.25
N PHE A 97 -4.67 2.86 13.95
CA PHE A 97 -3.34 3.22 14.46
C PHE A 97 -2.34 3.44 13.33
N SER A 98 -2.34 2.58 12.32
CA SER A 98 -1.50 2.70 11.11
C SER A 98 -1.80 3.99 10.35
N GLU A 99 -3.07 4.37 10.16
CA GLU A 99 -3.46 5.62 9.48
C GLU A 99 -2.92 6.86 10.20
N ARG A 100 -2.74 6.82 11.53
CA ARG A 100 -2.09 7.89 12.30
C ARG A 100 -0.56 7.81 12.34
N GLY A 101 0.05 6.79 11.74
CA GLY A 101 1.48 6.55 11.81
C GLY A 101 1.96 5.93 13.13
N ASN A 102 1.05 5.47 13.99
CA ASN A 102 1.38 4.79 15.24
C ASN A 102 1.62 3.29 14.99
N PHE A 103 2.71 2.96 14.28
CA PHE A 103 2.97 1.58 13.87
C PHE A 103 3.20 0.60 15.03
N SER A 104 3.74 1.06 16.17
CA SER A 104 3.99 0.20 17.33
C SER A 104 2.69 -0.39 17.92
N GLU A 105 1.68 0.45 18.14
CA GLU A 105 0.37 0.02 18.62
C GLU A 105 -0.36 -0.84 17.59
N ALA A 106 -0.24 -0.49 16.30
CA ALA A 106 -0.81 -1.29 15.22
C ALA A 106 -0.22 -2.72 15.21
N ILE A 107 1.10 -2.83 15.29
CA ILE A 107 1.83 -4.10 15.37
C ILE A 107 1.42 -4.90 16.60
N GLU A 108 1.31 -4.26 17.77
CA GLU A 108 0.88 -4.93 19.01
C GLU A 108 -0.52 -5.56 18.86
N LYS A 109 -1.48 -4.85 18.25
CA LYS A 109 -2.83 -5.43 18.04
C LYS A 109 -2.78 -6.61 17.06
N LEU A 110 -1.96 -6.53 16.01
CA LEU A 110 -1.81 -7.60 15.02
C LEU A 110 -1.13 -8.85 15.61
N GLN A 111 -0.11 -8.67 16.44
CA GLN A 111 0.56 -9.78 17.14
C GLN A 111 -0.39 -10.52 18.08
N LYS A 112 -1.26 -9.80 18.82
CA LYS A 112 -2.29 -10.43 19.65
C LYS A 112 -3.23 -11.33 18.85
N ILE A 113 -3.57 -10.97 17.61
CA ILE A 113 -4.37 -11.83 16.73
C ILE A 113 -3.63 -13.12 16.39
N GLN A 114 -2.32 -13.04 16.12
CA GLN A 114 -1.50 -14.22 15.84
C GLN A 114 -1.43 -15.16 17.06
N ASP A 115 -1.23 -14.60 18.26
CA ASP A 115 -1.21 -15.38 19.51
C ASP A 115 -2.55 -16.07 19.80
N LEU A 116 -3.66 -15.37 19.54
CA LEU A 116 -5.02 -15.93 19.65
C LEU A 116 -5.27 -17.05 18.64
N GLY A 117 -4.71 -16.93 17.43
CA GLY A 117 -4.73 -17.96 16.39
C GLY A 117 -3.96 -19.23 16.78
N LEU A 118 -2.83 -19.09 17.48
CA LEU A 118 -1.97 -20.20 17.91
C LEU A 118 -2.47 -20.93 19.17
N SER A 119 -3.09 -20.20 20.11
CA SER A 119 -3.47 -20.73 21.43
C SER A 119 -4.68 -21.66 21.43
N THR A 120 -5.48 -21.71 20.35
CA THR A 120 -6.73 -22.50 20.30
C THR A 120 -6.63 -23.76 19.43
N LEU A 121 -5.44 -24.38 19.39
CA LEU A 121 -5.11 -25.66 18.76
C LEU A 121 -5.79 -26.91 19.35
N ALA A 122 -6.87 -26.77 20.14
CA ALA A 122 -7.50 -27.90 20.79
C ALA A 122 -8.98 -27.65 21.13
N ASN A 123 -9.88 -27.66 20.15
CA ASN A 123 -11.26 -28.06 20.41
C ASN A 123 -11.98 -28.57 19.15
N PRO A 124 -12.08 -29.90 18.95
CA PRO A 124 -12.64 -30.51 17.74
C PRO A 124 -14.19 -30.49 17.68
N GLN A 125 -14.86 -29.64 18.47
CA GLN A 125 -16.33 -29.67 18.62
C GLN A 125 -17.09 -28.54 17.92
N PHE A 126 -16.42 -27.60 17.23
CA PHE A 126 -17.11 -26.51 16.55
C PHE A 126 -17.18 -26.70 15.03
N GLU A 127 -18.40 -26.53 14.50
CA GLU A 127 -18.79 -26.71 13.11
C GLU A 127 -17.92 -25.91 12.11
N VAL A 128 -17.71 -26.52 10.95
CA VAL A 128 -16.84 -26.14 9.82
C VAL A 128 -16.84 -24.64 9.40
N PRO A 129 -17.94 -23.85 9.48
CA PRO A 129 -17.92 -22.44 9.02
C PRO A 129 -17.12 -21.45 9.90
N ILE A 130 -17.04 -21.69 11.21
CA ILE A 130 -16.39 -20.76 12.16
C ILE A 130 -14.86 -20.82 12.04
N VAL A 131 -14.35 -22.02 11.71
CA VAL A 131 -12.93 -22.31 11.56
C VAL A 131 -12.31 -21.46 10.44
N THR A 132 -12.97 -21.35 9.28
CA THR A 132 -12.47 -20.60 8.11
C THR A 132 -12.30 -19.10 8.37
N ILE A 133 -13.23 -18.45 9.07
CA ILE A 133 -13.18 -16.99 9.29
C ILE A 133 -11.98 -16.62 10.18
N ARG A 134 -11.72 -17.40 11.23
CA ARG A 134 -10.56 -17.17 12.11
C ARG A 134 -9.24 -17.28 11.33
N HIS A 135 -9.12 -18.28 10.46
CA HIS A 135 -7.93 -18.44 9.62
C HIS A 135 -7.76 -17.29 8.62
N MET A 136 -8.85 -16.77 8.06
CA MET A 136 -8.82 -15.57 7.21
C MET A 136 -8.35 -14.33 7.96
N ILE A 137 -8.82 -14.14 9.20
CA ILE A 137 -8.37 -13.04 10.07
C ILE A 137 -6.88 -13.19 10.38
N ALA A 138 -6.40 -14.40 10.67
CA ALA A 138 -4.98 -14.66 10.94
C ALA A 138 -4.09 -14.37 9.72
N VAL A 139 -4.49 -14.82 8.52
CA VAL A 139 -3.75 -14.51 7.27
C VAL A 139 -3.77 -13.01 6.99
N ALA A 140 -4.91 -12.33 7.15
CA ALA A 140 -5.01 -10.88 7.00
C ALA A 140 -4.14 -10.12 8.00
N ALA A 141 -4.06 -10.60 9.24
CA ALA A 141 -3.20 -10.02 10.26
C ALA A 141 -1.72 -10.18 9.90
N SER A 142 -1.31 -11.36 9.41
CA SER A 142 0.06 -11.62 8.96
C SER A 142 0.45 -10.78 7.75
N GLU A 143 -0.45 -10.60 6.77
CA GLU A 143 -0.24 -9.70 5.64
C GLU A 143 -0.05 -8.25 6.09
N ALA A 144 -0.95 -7.75 6.95
CA ALA A 144 -0.86 -6.40 7.47
C ALA A 144 0.42 -6.20 8.30
N LEU A 145 0.78 -7.18 9.13
CA LEU A 145 1.95 -7.13 10.00
C LEU A 145 3.24 -7.09 9.17
N ALA A 146 3.37 -7.98 8.20
CA ALA A 146 4.50 -7.99 7.27
C ALA A 146 4.55 -6.70 6.44
N GLY A 147 3.41 -6.21 5.95
CA GLY A 147 3.32 -4.92 5.26
C GLY A 147 3.83 -3.75 6.10
N LEU A 148 3.49 -3.69 7.39
CA LEU A 148 3.99 -2.66 8.31
C LEU A 148 5.49 -2.81 8.60
N TYR A 149 5.99 -4.04 8.73
CA TYR A 149 7.43 -4.30 8.91
C TYR A 149 8.23 -3.88 7.67
N LEU A 150 7.74 -4.19 6.47
CA LEU A 150 8.35 -3.75 5.22
C LEU A 150 8.38 -2.22 5.13
N GLU A 151 7.28 -1.54 5.44
CA GLU A 151 7.22 -0.07 5.47
C GLU A 151 8.15 0.55 6.53
N SER A 152 8.37 -0.16 7.64
CA SER A 152 9.22 0.26 8.76
C SER A 152 10.69 -0.14 8.61
N TYR A 153 11.07 -0.76 7.50
CA TYR A 153 12.41 -1.28 7.23
C TYR A 153 12.92 -2.36 8.19
N GLN A 154 12.01 -3.25 8.58
CA GLN A 154 12.24 -4.39 9.46
C GLN A 154 12.13 -5.71 8.68
N ASP A 155 13.03 -5.89 7.72
CA ASP A 155 12.95 -6.96 6.70
C ASP A 155 13.02 -8.36 7.33
N ASP A 156 13.85 -8.56 8.36
CA ASP A 156 13.98 -9.83 9.08
C ASP A 156 12.66 -10.24 9.76
N PHE A 157 11.98 -9.28 10.40
CA PHE A 157 10.67 -9.51 11.02
C PHE A 157 9.58 -9.79 9.98
N SER A 158 9.64 -9.13 8.82
CA SER A 158 8.71 -9.38 7.71
C SER A 158 8.87 -10.80 7.15
N SER A 159 10.10 -11.29 7.02
CA SER A 159 10.40 -12.65 6.54
C SER A 159 9.93 -13.71 7.54
N ALA A 160 10.24 -13.54 8.82
CA ALA A 160 9.74 -14.41 9.88
C ALA A 160 8.20 -14.46 9.92
N THR A 161 7.54 -13.31 9.73
CA THR A 161 6.07 -13.22 9.69
C THR A 161 5.50 -13.99 8.49
N ALA A 162 6.11 -13.87 7.30
CA ALA A 162 5.68 -14.60 6.12
C ALA A 162 5.86 -16.13 6.28
N ASP A 163 6.97 -16.56 6.88
CA ASP A 163 7.21 -17.99 7.16
C ASP A 163 6.22 -18.55 8.18
N MET A 164 5.92 -17.81 9.25
CA MET A 164 4.85 -18.17 10.18
C MET A 164 3.49 -18.26 9.49
N CYS A 165 3.18 -17.37 8.55
CA CYS A 165 1.94 -17.42 7.79
C CYS A 165 1.83 -18.69 6.93
N LEU A 166 2.93 -19.17 6.35
CA LEU A 166 2.95 -20.43 5.61
C LEU A 166 2.78 -21.65 6.53
N GLN A 167 3.42 -21.65 7.70
CA GLN A 167 3.26 -22.72 8.71
C GLN A 167 1.82 -22.80 9.23
N LEU A 168 1.18 -21.65 9.44
CA LEU A 168 -0.24 -21.59 9.79
C LEU A 168 -1.10 -22.24 8.71
N LEU A 169 -0.81 -21.99 7.42
CA LEU A 169 -1.54 -22.59 6.30
C LEU A 169 -1.37 -24.13 6.24
N GLU A 170 -0.17 -24.66 6.51
CA GLU A 170 0.06 -26.10 6.59
C GLU A 170 -0.81 -26.74 7.69
N THR A 171 -0.91 -26.06 8.84
CA THR A 171 -1.77 -26.49 9.95
C THR A 171 -3.25 -26.46 9.54
N ILE A 172 -3.69 -25.40 8.86
CA ILE A 172 -5.06 -25.26 8.35
C ILE A 172 -5.43 -26.37 7.37
N ARG A 173 -4.51 -26.75 6.48
CA ARG A 173 -4.71 -27.83 5.52
C ARG A 173 -5.00 -29.16 6.21
N LEU A 174 -4.32 -29.43 7.33
CA LEU A 174 -4.53 -30.62 8.15
C LEU A 174 -5.90 -30.59 8.86
N GLU A 175 -6.42 -29.41 9.20
CA GLU A 175 -7.71 -29.23 9.87
C GLU A 175 -8.93 -29.31 8.92
N ILE A 176 -8.85 -28.69 7.72
CA ILE A 176 -10.03 -28.46 6.85
C ILE A 176 -10.18 -29.52 5.75
N GLY A 177 -9.14 -30.33 5.46
CA GLY A 177 -9.23 -31.35 4.42
C GLY A 177 -9.37 -30.76 3.02
N GLY A 178 -8.32 -30.06 2.56
CA GLY A 178 -8.05 -29.74 1.14
C GLY A 178 -8.97 -28.74 0.41
N GLY A 179 -10.28 -28.72 0.65
CA GLY A 179 -11.25 -28.11 -0.27
C GLY A 179 -11.54 -26.61 -0.15
N GLY A 180 -11.01 -25.92 0.87
CA GLY A 180 -11.27 -24.49 1.13
C GLY A 180 -10.02 -23.60 1.21
N SER A 181 -8.85 -24.14 0.86
CA SER A 181 -7.53 -23.56 1.14
C SER A 181 -6.99 -22.64 0.03
N ASP A 182 -7.51 -22.71 -1.19
CA ASP A 182 -6.81 -22.16 -2.37
C ASP A 182 -6.63 -20.63 -2.32
N ILE A 183 -7.63 -19.91 -1.81
CA ILE A 183 -7.57 -18.43 -1.67
C ILE A 183 -6.59 -18.03 -0.55
N LEU A 184 -6.65 -18.72 0.60
CA LEU A 184 -5.74 -18.45 1.73
C LEU A 184 -4.29 -18.80 1.35
N GLU A 185 -4.11 -19.85 0.56
CA GLU A 185 -2.83 -20.26 0.04
C GLU A 185 -2.26 -19.23 -0.94
N ALA A 186 -3.07 -18.77 -1.89
CA ALA A 186 -2.64 -17.73 -2.83
C ALA A 186 -2.20 -16.46 -2.10
N ARG A 187 -2.92 -16.07 -1.04
CA ARG A 187 -2.58 -14.95 -0.17
C ARG A 187 -1.26 -15.14 0.58
N ALA A 188 -1.09 -16.27 1.27
CA ALA A 188 0.14 -16.55 2.02
C ALA A 188 1.37 -16.66 1.09
N LYS A 189 1.21 -17.31 -0.07
CA LYS A 189 2.26 -17.38 -1.09
C LYS A 189 2.61 -16.01 -1.67
N ALA A 190 1.61 -15.19 -2.00
CA ALA A 190 1.85 -13.84 -2.50
C ALA A 190 2.53 -12.94 -1.46
N LEU A 191 2.19 -13.11 -0.18
CA LEU A 191 2.87 -12.43 0.92
C LEU A 191 4.36 -12.81 0.96
N LYS A 192 4.66 -14.12 0.96
CA LYS A 192 6.06 -14.59 0.95
C LYS A 192 6.80 -14.13 -0.30
N GLY A 193 6.17 -14.22 -1.48
CA GLY A 193 6.73 -13.73 -2.74
C GLY A 193 7.04 -12.24 -2.72
N LEU A 194 6.17 -11.40 -2.15
CA LEU A 194 6.43 -9.97 -1.96
C LEU A 194 7.63 -9.72 -1.03
N VAL A 195 7.72 -10.45 0.08
CA VAL A 195 8.85 -10.31 1.01
C VAL A 195 10.16 -10.71 0.32
N GLU A 196 10.20 -11.84 -0.40
CA GLU A 196 11.40 -12.27 -1.14
C GLU A 196 11.79 -11.29 -2.24
N LEU A 197 10.82 -10.69 -2.94
CA LEU A 197 11.06 -9.62 -3.91
C LEU A 197 11.78 -8.43 -3.27
N VAL A 198 11.31 -7.96 -2.13
CA VAL A 198 11.93 -6.86 -1.40
C VAL A 198 13.35 -7.20 -0.94
N HIS A 199 13.61 -8.45 -0.57
CA HIS A 199 14.94 -8.93 -0.21
C HIS A 199 15.89 -9.03 -1.42
N GLY A 200 15.37 -8.96 -2.64
CA GLY A 200 16.12 -9.10 -3.90
C GLY A 200 16.21 -10.54 -4.42
N ASN A 201 15.52 -11.48 -3.79
CA ASN A 201 15.54 -12.91 -4.14
C ASN A 201 14.49 -13.23 -5.21
N ALA A 202 14.69 -12.72 -6.42
CA ALA A 202 13.71 -12.87 -7.51
C ALA A 202 13.47 -14.32 -7.95
N GLU A 203 14.45 -15.22 -7.80
CA GLU A 203 14.30 -16.66 -8.10
C GLU A 203 13.45 -17.37 -7.04
N SER A 204 13.68 -17.08 -5.76
CA SER A 204 12.86 -17.62 -4.67
C SER A 204 11.41 -17.13 -4.77
N ALA A 205 11.21 -15.85 -5.09
CA ALA A 205 9.88 -15.27 -5.30
C ALA A 205 9.10 -16.00 -6.41
N GLU A 206 9.77 -16.41 -7.50
CA GLU A 206 9.15 -17.11 -8.63
C GLU A 206 8.43 -18.39 -8.20
N SER A 207 9.09 -19.20 -7.34
CA SER A 207 8.51 -20.45 -6.83
C SER A 207 7.20 -20.26 -6.05
N PHE A 208 7.00 -19.09 -5.43
CA PHE A 208 5.77 -18.78 -4.70
C PHE A 208 4.66 -18.24 -5.61
N PHE A 209 5.01 -17.69 -6.76
CA PHE A 209 4.05 -17.20 -7.75
C PHE A 209 3.70 -18.25 -8.82
N GLU A 210 4.47 -19.34 -8.94
CA GLU A 210 4.13 -20.49 -9.76
C GLU A 210 2.77 -21.10 -9.35
N GLY A 211 1.91 -21.35 -10.33
CA GLY A 211 0.54 -21.84 -10.12
C GLY A 211 -0.52 -20.76 -9.87
N ALA A 212 -0.13 -19.52 -9.50
CA ALA A 212 -1.09 -18.43 -9.25
C ALA A 212 -1.81 -17.91 -10.52
N GLN A 213 -1.35 -18.33 -11.71
CA GLN A 213 -1.88 -17.90 -13.01
C GLN A 213 -3.27 -18.49 -13.35
N GLY A 214 -3.62 -19.65 -12.78
CA GLY A 214 -4.79 -20.43 -13.18
C GLY A 214 -6.04 -20.31 -12.30
N ASP A 215 -5.95 -19.72 -11.09
CA ASP A 215 -6.87 -20.07 -10.01
C ASP A 215 -7.76 -18.97 -9.42
N LYS A 216 -8.89 -19.46 -8.86
CA LYS A 216 -9.84 -18.76 -7.99
C LYS A 216 -9.10 -18.22 -6.75
N GLY A 217 -8.55 -17.01 -6.83
CA GLY A 217 -7.75 -16.46 -5.70
C GLY A 217 -6.81 -15.31 -6.05
N CYS A 218 -6.50 -15.13 -7.34
CA CYS A 218 -5.61 -14.06 -7.80
C CYS A 218 -6.35 -12.72 -7.92
N PHE A 219 -6.72 -12.13 -6.78
CA PHE A 219 -7.39 -10.84 -6.68
C PHE A 219 -6.72 -9.94 -5.63
N GLY A 220 -6.98 -8.62 -5.68
CA GLY A 220 -6.49 -7.65 -4.69
C GLY A 220 -4.96 -7.69 -4.52
N ASN A 221 -4.49 -7.90 -3.28
CA ASN A 221 -3.06 -7.92 -2.93
C ASN A 221 -2.28 -9.01 -3.68
N VAL A 222 -2.90 -10.16 -3.92
CA VAL A 222 -2.26 -11.28 -4.63
C VAL A 222 -1.94 -10.88 -6.06
N ALA A 223 -2.94 -10.35 -6.77
CA ALA A 223 -2.79 -9.89 -8.13
C ALA A 223 -1.80 -8.72 -8.24
N LEU A 224 -1.80 -7.79 -7.27
CA LEU A 224 -0.85 -6.69 -7.22
C LEU A 224 0.60 -7.19 -7.06
N SER A 225 0.89 -7.99 -6.02
CA SER A 225 2.24 -8.49 -5.76
C SER A 225 2.75 -9.40 -6.89
N PHE A 226 1.88 -10.21 -7.48
CA PHE A 226 2.26 -11.03 -8.64
C PHE A 226 2.47 -10.19 -9.91
N GLY A 227 1.66 -9.15 -10.12
CA GLY A 227 1.87 -8.17 -11.18
C GLY A 227 3.21 -7.45 -11.05
N GLU A 228 3.60 -7.06 -9.84
CA GLU A 228 4.89 -6.42 -9.53
C GLU A 228 6.06 -7.37 -9.81
N PHE A 229 5.95 -8.65 -9.43
CA PHE A 229 6.91 -9.69 -9.80
C PHE A 229 7.10 -9.79 -11.32
N LEU A 230 6.00 -9.93 -12.08
CA LEU A 230 6.05 -10.06 -13.53
C LEU A 230 6.57 -8.79 -14.22
N HIS A 231 6.24 -7.62 -13.67
CA HIS A 231 6.77 -6.34 -14.12
C HIS A 231 8.29 -6.29 -13.96
N CYS A 232 8.81 -6.75 -12.82
CA CYS A 232 10.24 -6.90 -12.57
C CYS A 232 10.93 -7.89 -13.51
N LYS A 233 10.24 -8.95 -13.93
CA LYS A 233 10.70 -9.96 -14.90
C LYS A 233 10.48 -9.55 -16.37
N ARG A 234 9.94 -8.35 -16.64
CA ARG A 234 9.59 -7.82 -17.97
C ARG A 234 8.50 -8.61 -18.71
N ASN A 235 7.68 -9.37 -18.00
CA ASN A 235 6.48 -9.98 -18.58
C ASN A 235 5.31 -8.99 -18.53
N SER A 236 5.40 -7.95 -19.36
CA SER A 236 4.54 -6.78 -19.29
C SER A 236 3.07 -7.07 -19.62
N GLN A 237 2.80 -8.02 -20.51
CA GLN A 237 1.42 -8.34 -20.89
C GLN A 237 0.66 -8.96 -19.72
N MET A 238 1.24 -9.95 -19.06
CA MET A 238 0.63 -10.57 -17.89
C MET A 238 0.57 -9.63 -16.69
N ALA A 239 1.60 -8.79 -16.48
CA ALA A 239 1.58 -7.77 -15.43
C ALA A 239 0.40 -6.80 -15.60
N ARG A 240 0.14 -6.34 -16.84
CA ARG A 240 -1.00 -5.47 -17.15
C ARG A 240 -2.33 -6.12 -16.79
N GLU A 241 -2.53 -7.38 -17.19
CA GLU A 241 -3.76 -8.13 -16.91
C GLU A 241 -3.99 -8.30 -15.40
N LEU A 242 -2.93 -8.56 -14.64
CA LEU A 242 -3.01 -8.70 -13.18
C LEU A 242 -3.33 -7.37 -12.49
N TYR A 243 -2.73 -6.25 -12.92
CA TYR A 243 -3.08 -4.94 -12.36
C TYR A 243 -4.54 -4.57 -12.66
N GLN A 244 -5.01 -4.81 -13.89
CA GLN A 244 -6.40 -4.57 -14.24
C GLN A 244 -7.37 -5.45 -13.44
N ARG A 245 -7.01 -6.72 -13.23
CA ARG A 245 -7.77 -7.63 -12.36
C ARG A 245 -7.85 -7.11 -10.93
N ALA A 246 -6.70 -6.74 -10.34
CA ALA A 246 -6.65 -6.14 -9.00
C ALA A 246 -7.54 -4.89 -8.87
N MET A 247 -7.65 -4.08 -9.93
CA MET A 247 -8.50 -2.89 -9.95
C MET A 247 -10.00 -3.21 -10.09
N GLN A 248 -10.35 -4.19 -10.94
CA GLN A 248 -11.74 -4.58 -11.19
C GLN A 248 -12.35 -5.26 -9.96
N ASP A 249 -11.60 -6.14 -9.30
CA ASP A 249 -12.05 -6.86 -8.11
C ASP A 249 -12.45 -5.91 -6.96
N VAL A 250 -11.75 -4.78 -6.81
CA VAL A 250 -12.04 -3.76 -5.79
C VAL A 250 -13.33 -3.01 -6.10
N SER A 251 -13.63 -2.79 -7.38
CA SER A 251 -14.79 -2.00 -7.81
C SER A 251 -16.11 -2.76 -7.64
N GLU A 252 -16.05 -4.09 -7.70
CA GLU A 252 -17.19 -5.00 -7.59
C GLU A 252 -17.48 -5.44 -6.14
N ARG A 253 -16.49 -5.40 -5.22
CA ARG A 253 -16.60 -5.84 -3.82
C ARG A 253 -16.57 -4.65 -2.84
N LYS A 254 -17.70 -3.92 -2.73
CA LYS A 254 -17.81 -2.71 -1.89
C LYS A 254 -18.14 -2.96 -0.42
N ASP A 255 -18.47 -4.19 -0.02
CA ASP A 255 -18.95 -4.48 1.32
C ASP A 255 -18.02 -5.47 2.05
N PHE A 256 -17.73 -5.17 3.33
CA PHE A 256 -17.00 -6.01 4.31
C PHE A 256 -17.62 -7.41 4.54
N THR A 257 -18.69 -7.74 3.81
CA THR A 257 -19.41 -9.01 3.89
C THR A 257 -18.82 -10.11 3.00
N ASP A 258 -17.89 -9.77 2.09
CA ASP A 258 -17.17 -10.79 1.34
C ASP A 258 -15.97 -11.30 2.14
N SER A 259 -16.14 -12.49 2.71
CA SER A 259 -15.16 -13.22 3.55
C SER A 259 -13.75 -13.18 2.97
N GLN A 260 -13.63 -13.15 1.65
CA GLN A 260 -12.38 -13.21 0.88
C GLN A 260 -11.55 -11.91 0.89
N SER A 261 -12.13 -10.79 1.34
CA SER A 261 -11.55 -9.45 1.21
C SER A 261 -10.96 -8.87 2.50
N ILE A 262 -10.97 -9.64 3.61
CA ILE A 262 -10.46 -9.17 4.91
C ILE A 262 -8.99 -8.77 4.76
N SER A 263 -8.72 -7.50 4.98
CA SER A 263 -7.41 -6.86 4.88
C SER A 263 -7.33 -5.70 5.88
N ALA A 264 -6.12 -5.28 6.24
CA ALA A 264 -5.91 -4.24 7.23
C ALA A 264 -4.66 -3.41 6.92
N CYS A 265 -4.55 -2.26 7.58
CA CYS A 265 -3.40 -1.35 7.48
C CYS A 265 -3.07 -0.99 6.01
N ASN A 266 -1.80 -1.04 5.61
CA ASN A 266 -1.33 -0.71 4.26
C ASN A 266 -1.64 -1.80 3.20
N MET A 267 -2.18 -2.94 3.62
CA MET A 267 -2.66 -4.00 2.75
C MET A 267 -4.18 -3.90 2.50
N ASN A 268 -4.83 -2.83 2.94
CA ASN A 268 -6.27 -2.66 2.75
C ASN A 268 -6.66 -2.48 1.27
N LEU A 269 -7.97 -2.60 1.00
CA LEU A 269 -8.51 -2.52 -0.35
C LEU A 269 -8.25 -1.18 -1.06
N GLU A 270 -8.34 -0.06 -0.35
CA GLU A 270 -8.11 1.28 -0.91
C GLU A 270 -6.65 1.50 -1.31
N GLU A 271 -5.72 1.08 -0.45
CA GLU A 271 -4.27 1.09 -0.67
C GLU A 271 -3.87 0.14 -1.81
N THR A 272 -4.47 -1.04 -1.87
CA THR A 272 -4.26 -2.01 -2.96
C THR A 272 -4.69 -1.42 -4.30
N LEU A 273 -5.87 -0.80 -4.37
CA LEU A 273 -6.36 -0.19 -5.59
C LEU A 273 -5.49 1.00 -6.03
N LEU A 274 -5.03 1.81 -5.09
CA LEU A 274 -4.07 2.88 -5.38
C LEU A 274 -2.76 2.32 -5.91
N GLY A 275 -2.23 1.28 -5.27
CA GLY A 275 -1.02 0.57 -5.69
C GLY A 275 -1.12 -0.03 -7.08
N ALA A 276 -2.20 -0.76 -7.38
CA ALA A 276 -2.43 -1.33 -8.70
C ALA A 276 -2.54 -0.27 -9.80
N THR A 277 -3.24 0.85 -9.52
CA THR A 277 -3.33 1.97 -10.47
C THR A 277 -1.96 2.60 -10.72
N CYS A 278 -1.17 2.81 -9.65
CA CYS A 278 0.17 3.38 -9.75
C CYS A 278 1.15 2.43 -10.46
N ALA A 279 1.08 1.12 -10.18
CA ALA A 279 1.91 0.10 -10.81
C ALA A 279 1.60 -0.06 -12.30
N LEU A 280 0.32 0.03 -12.70
CA LEU A 280 -0.09 0.06 -14.10
C LEU A 280 0.45 1.31 -14.82
N GLY A 281 0.38 2.48 -14.19
CA GLY A 281 0.95 3.70 -14.74
C GLY A 281 2.47 3.63 -14.94
N GLN A 282 3.19 3.02 -13.99
CA GLN A 282 4.62 2.74 -14.13
C GLN A 282 4.91 1.75 -15.26
N LEU A 283 4.08 0.72 -15.42
CA LEU A 283 4.22 -0.27 -16.50
C LEU A 283 4.07 0.38 -17.88
N GLU A 284 3.05 1.21 -18.08
CA GLU A 284 2.87 1.94 -19.35
C GLU A 284 4.05 2.89 -19.61
N ALA A 285 4.58 3.55 -18.56
CA ALA A 285 5.77 4.38 -18.69
C ALA A 285 7.00 3.58 -19.16
N HIS A 286 7.21 2.37 -18.62
CA HIS A 286 8.31 1.50 -19.04
C HIS A 286 8.13 0.92 -20.43
N LEU A 287 6.89 0.74 -20.88
CA LEU A 287 6.57 0.35 -22.26
C LEU A 287 6.71 1.50 -23.27
N GLY A 288 6.85 2.74 -22.81
CA GLY A 288 6.94 3.94 -23.65
C GLY A 288 5.58 4.55 -24.01
N ASN A 289 4.48 4.04 -23.44
CA ASN A 289 3.12 4.56 -23.61
C ASN A 289 2.91 5.76 -22.66
N PHE A 290 3.65 6.85 -22.89
CA PHE A 290 3.73 7.96 -21.95
C PHE A 290 2.44 8.74 -21.76
N ASP A 291 1.59 8.82 -22.77
CA ASP A 291 0.32 9.54 -22.69
C ASP A 291 -0.67 8.78 -21.78
N ASP A 292 -0.76 7.45 -21.94
CA ASP A 292 -1.55 6.59 -21.05
C ASP A 292 -1.00 6.60 -19.62
N ALA A 293 0.33 6.52 -19.48
CA ALA A 293 1.00 6.59 -18.17
C ALA A 293 0.70 7.91 -17.44
N GLU A 294 0.73 9.05 -18.16
CA GLU A 294 0.40 10.36 -17.60
C GLU A 294 -1.06 10.40 -17.10
N GLU A 295 -2.01 9.88 -17.88
CA GLU A 295 -3.42 9.82 -17.48
C GLU A 295 -3.64 8.94 -16.24
N ILE A 296 -3.09 7.72 -16.26
CA ILE A 296 -3.26 6.74 -15.18
C ILE A 296 -2.60 7.23 -13.87
N LEU A 297 -1.35 7.72 -13.93
CA LEU A 297 -0.67 8.24 -12.74
C LEU A 297 -1.33 9.53 -12.21
N THR A 298 -1.88 10.37 -13.09
CA THR A 298 -2.65 11.56 -12.66
C THR A 298 -3.95 11.15 -11.96
N ALA A 299 -4.63 10.11 -12.45
CA ALA A 299 -5.80 9.55 -11.79
C ALA A 299 -5.44 8.96 -10.40
N ALA A 300 -4.32 8.25 -10.29
CA ALA A 300 -3.80 7.75 -9.02
C ALA A 300 -3.48 8.90 -8.05
N LEU A 301 -2.84 9.97 -8.52
CA LEU A 301 -2.51 11.15 -7.71
C LEU A 301 -3.78 11.80 -7.16
N LYS A 302 -4.76 12.07 -8.03
CA LYS A 302 -6.03 12.68 -7.63
C LYS A 302 -6.74 11.82 -6.57
N LYS A 303 -6.77 10.51 -6.77
CA LYS A 303 -7.35 9.58 -5.80
C LYS A 303 -6.62 9.61 -4.46
N ALA A 304 -5.28 9.64 -4.47
CA ALA A 304 -4.51 9.73 -3.24
C ALA A 304 -4.77 11.05 -2.48
N GLU A 305 -4.89 12.17 -3.19
CA GLU A 305 -5.24 13.47 -2.61
C GLU A 305 -6.66 13.45 -1.99
N GLU A 306 -7.63 12.83 -2.66
CA GLU A 306 -9.01 12.70 -2.16
C GLU A 306 -9.10 11.77 -0.93
N CYS A 307 -8.45 10.61 -0.99
CA CYS A 307 -8.50 9.60 0.08
C CYS A 307 -7.68 10.02 1.31
N PHE A 308 -6.45 10.50 1.12
CA PHE A 308 -5.51 10.69 2.22
C PHE A 308 -5.18 12.16 2.51
N GLY A 309 -5.46 13.06 1.56
CA GLY A 309 -5.15 14.49 1.66
C GLY A 309 -3.82 14.87 1.02
N ASN A 310 -3.68 16.16 0.70
CA ASN A 310 -2.60 16.71 -0.14
C ASN A 310 -1.18 16.60 0.43
N TYR A 311 -1.05 16.33 1.73
CA TYR A 311 0.23 16.22 2.44
C TYR A 311 0.50 14.81 2.95
N HIS A 312 -0.29 13.83 2.51
CA HIS A 312 -0.07 12.44 2.87
C HIS A 312 1.14 11.86 2.11
N PRO A 313 1.99 11.03 2.74
CA PRO A 313 3.16 10.46 2.09
C PRO A 313 2.89 9.75 0.75
N LYS A 314 1.73 9.10 0.60
CA LYS A 314 1.33 8.42 -0.64
C LYS A 314 1.25 9.37 -1.84
N VAL A 315 0.84 10.63 -1.61
CA VAL A 315 0.88 11.68 -2.63
C VAL A 315 2.31 11.94 -3.08
N GLY A 316 3.26 12.02 -2.15
CA GLY A 316 4.67 12.18 -2.46
C GLY A 316 5.27 11.00 -3.26
N ILE A 317 4.84 9.77 -2.94
CA ILE A 317 5.25 8.56 -3.67
C ILE A 317 4.78 8.63 -5.13
N ILE A 318 3.49 8.93 -5.36
CA ILE A 318 2.93 9.01 -6.71
C ILE A 318 3.55 10.17 -7.50
N LEU A 319 3.79 11.32 -6.86
CA LEU A 319 4.50 12.44 -7.49
C LEU A 319 5.91 12.02 -7.95
N THR A 320 6.58 11.16 -7.18
CA THR A 320 7.89 10.61 -7.55
C THR A 320 7.75 9.69 -8.77
N CYS A 321 6.74 8.83 -8.83
CA CYS A 321 6.45 8.01 -10.02
C CYS A 321 6.18 8.87 -11.27
N ILE A 322 5.39 9.95 -11.16
CA ILE A 322 5.11 10.87 -12.28
C ILE A 322 6.39 11.58 -12.73
N ALA A 323 7.24 12.00 -11.78
CA ALA A 323 8.51 12.65 -12.11
C ALA A 323 9.47 11.70 -12.85
N LEU A 324 9.54 10.43 -12.42
CA LEU A 324 10.31 9.38 -13.09
C LEU A 324 9.76 9.06 -14.49
N MET A 325 8.43 9.02 -14.66
CA MET A 325 7.80 8.87 -15.98
C MET A 325 8.22 10.00 -16.93
N TYR A 326 8.15 11.26 -16.50
CA TYR A 326 8.56 12.39 -17.32
C TYR A 326 10.05 12.40 -17.66
N ARG A 327 10.89 11.90 -16.74
CA ARG A 327 12.31 11.66 -17.00
C ARG A 327 12.50 10.59 -18.08
N HIS A 328 11.82 9.45 -17.96
CA HIS A 328 11.89 8.38 -18.96
C HIS A 328 11.41 8.86 -20.34
N LYS A 329 10.32 9.64 -20.37
CA LYS A 329 9.81 10.30 -21.59
C LYS A 329 10.85 11.20 -22.23
N ALA A 330 11.47 12.09 -21.45
CA ALA A 330 12.50 13.00 -21.94
C ALA A 330 13.72 12.26 -22.52
N ALA A 331 14.15 11.17 -21.86
CA ALA A 331 15.26 10.36 -22.34
C ALA A 331 14.95 9.64 -23.66
N MET A 332 13.75 9.04 -23.78
CA MET A 332 13.34 8.27 -24.95
C MET A 332 12.97 9.16 -26.16
N GLU A 333 12.30 10.28 -25.92
CA GLU A 333 11.87 11.22 -26.96
C GLU A 333 12.92 12.29 -27.29
N GLN A 334 14.07 12.29 -26.58
CA GLN A 334 15.09 13.35 -26.66
C GLN A 334 14.49 14.76 -26.46
N SER A 335 13.50 14.85 -25.56
CA SER A 335 12.75 16.08 -25.28
C SER A 335 13.13 16.65 -23.92
N SER A 336 12.78 17.91 -23.67
CA SER A 336 13.03 18.54 -22.36
C SER A 336 11.74 18.61 -21.54
N SER A 337 11.74 17.95 -20.37
CA SER A 337 10.66 18.06 -19.37
C SER A 337 11.19 18.57 -18.01
N LEU A 338 12.36 19.22 -18.02
CA LEU A 338 13.14 19.60 -16.84
C LEU A 338 12.33 20.39 -15.79
N LEU A 339 11.58 21.41 -16.22
CA LEU A 339 10.78 22.24 -15.31
C LEU A 339 9.63 21.46 -14.64
N ILE A 340 9.03 20.52 -15.38
CA ILE A 340 7.95 19.67 -14.86
C ILE A 340 8.53 18.71 -13.82
N GLN A 341 9.63 18.03 -14.16
CA GLN A 341 10.35 17.15 -13.24
C GLN A 341 10.77 17.89 -11.96
N GLU A 342 11.38 19.07 -12.10
CA GLU A 342 11.85 19.87 -10.97
C GLU A 342 10.68 20.23 -10.01
N GLY A 343 9.55 20.66 -10.56
CA GLY A 343 8.36 20.99 -9.78
C GLY A 343 7.77 19.77 -9.05
N LEU A 344 7.69 18.62 -9.73
CA LEU A 344 7.19 17.37 -9.16
C LEU A 344 8.09 16.85 -8.04
N TYR A 345 9.42 16.81 -8.26
CA TYR A 345 10.36 16.38 -7.22
C TYR A 345 10.34 17.30 -6.01
N ARG A 346 10.30 18.63 -6.21
CA ARG A 346 10.22 19.58 -5.10
C ARG A 346 8.98 19.33 -4.25
N ARG A 347 7.82 19.13 -4.89
CA ARG A 347 6.57 18.82 -4.19
C ARG A 347 6.62 17.45 -3.50
N ALA A 348 7.19 16.43 -4.14
CA ALA A 348 7.35 15.11 -3.56
C ALA A 348 8.22 15.16 -2.28
N ILE A 349 9.36 15.84 -2.33
CA ILE A 349 10.29 16.01 -1.20
C ILE A 349 9.62 16.77 -0.04
N GLU A 350 8.83 17.81 -0.34
CA GLU A 350 8.05 18.57 0.65
C GLU A 350 7.02 17.67 1.35
N VAL A 351 6.21 16.95 0.57
CA VAL A 351 5.16 16.07 1.09
C VAL A 351 5.73 14.89 1.86
N LEU A 352 6.86 14.33 1.42
CA LEU A 352 7.56 13.25 2.12
C LEU A 352 8.28 13.73 3.39
N LYS A 353 8.31 15.04 3.66
CA LYS A 353 8.98 15.68 4.81
C LYS A 353 10.46 15.28 4.91
N ALA A 354 11.18 15.46 3.82
CA ALA A 354 12.59 15.11 3.75
C ALA A 354 13.44 15.84 4.81
N PRO A 355 14.39 15.16 5.48
CA PRO A 355 15.22 15.77 6.51
C PRO A 355 16.22 16.75 5.89
N PRO A 356 16.62 17.82 6.59
CA PRO A 356 17.64 18.75 6.10
C PRO A 356 18.94 18.01 5.73
N LEU A 357 19.65 18.51 4.72
CA LEU A 357 20.88 17.88 4.21
C LEU A 357 22.04 17.88 5.23
N GLU A 358 22.00 18.77 6.21
CA GLU A 358 23.04 19.00 7.21
C GLU A 358 22.95 18.07 8.43
N VAL A 359 21.87 17.29 8.56
CA VAL A 359 21.74 16.32 9.64
C VAL A 359 22.48 15.04 9.24
N GLU A 360 23.80 15.01 9.49
CA GLU A 360 24.57 13.78 9.50
C GLU A 360 24.12 12.91 10.68
N GLY A 361 23.18 12.01 10.41
CA GLY A 361 22.68 11.09 11.41
C GLY A 361 21.65 10.13 10.83
N VAL A 362 22.02 8.86 10.72
CA VAL A 362 21.22 7.70 10.27
C VAL A 362 19.92 7.49 11.07
N VAL A 363 19.68 8.29 12.11
CA VAL A 363 18.62 8.10 13.11
C VAL A 363 17.27 8.72 12.68
N ALA A 364 17.25 9.71 11.79
CA ALA A 364 16.04 10.51 11.52
C ALA A 364 15.13 10.01 10.37
N THR A 365 15.54 9.03 9.56
CA THR A 365 14.76 8.61 8.38
C THR A 365 14.77 7.10 8.18
N ARG A 366 14.10 6.37 9.09
CA ARG A 366 13.69 4.98 8.80
C ARG A 366 12.48 4.92 7.85
N SER A 367 11.62 5.93 7.83
CA SER A 367 10.40 5.88 7.01
C SER A 367 10.65 6.34 5.58
N ARG A 368 10.27 5.50 4.60
CA ARG A 368 10.18 5.83 3.16
C ARG A 368 11.50 6.29 2.53
N ARG A 369 12.61 5.72 3.00
CA ARG A 369 13.97 6.09 2.63
C ARG A 369 14.25 5.91 1.13
N ASP A 370 13.81 4.80 0.54
CA ASP A 370 14.07 4.48 -0.87
C ASP A 370 13.39 5.48 -1.81
N ILE A 371 12.12 5.80 -1.54
CA ILE A 371 11.37 6.77 -2.34
C ILE A 371 11.98 8.16 -2.22
N LEU A 372 12.40 8.54 -1.02
CA LEU A 372 13.04 9.83 -0.80
C LEU A 372 14.41 9.91 -1.50
N ALA A 373 15.17 8.82 -1.52
CA ALA A 373 16.41 8.71 -2.28
C ALA A 373 16.15 8.81 -3.79
N LEU A 374 15.11 8.17 -4.34
CA LEU A 374 14.71 8.36 -5.74
C LEU A 374 14.32 9.81 -6.05
N ALA A 375 13.49 10.42 -5.20
CA ALA A 375 13.04 11.79 -5.40
C ALA A 375 14.22 12.78 -5.34
N ARG A 376 15.16 12.60 -4.40
CA ARG A 376 16.36 13.44 -4.30
C ARG A 376 17.39 13.18 -5.38
N GLY A 377 17.60 11.92 -5.77
CA GLY A 377 18.49 11.55 -6.87
C GLY A 377 18.00 12.11 -8.20
N GLY A 378 16.70 11.93 -8.49
CA GLY A 378 16.06 12.54 -9.66
C GLY A 378 16.13 14.07 -9.62
N TYR A 379 15.85 14.69 -8.47
CA TYR A 379 15.99 16.14 -8.30
C TYR A 379 17.42 16.62 -8.54
N ALA A 380 18.40 15.91 -7.98
CA ALA A 380 19.81 16.24 -8.14
C ALA A 380 20.23 16.29 -9.60
N GLU A 381 19.84 15.30 -10.41
CA GLU A 381 20.13 15.29 -11.84
C GLU A 381 19.52 16.50 -12.57
N THR A 382 18.27 16.87 -12.22
CA THR A 382 17.65 18.08 -12.80
C THR A 382 18.42 19.36 -12.48
N LEU A 383 19.06 19.42 -11.30
CA LEU A 383 19.86 20.56 -10.87
C LEU A 383 21.29 20.56 -11.44
N ILE A 384 21.91 19.39 -11.58
CA ILE A 384 23.28 19.26 -12.11
C ILE A 384 23.37 19.77 -13.56
N VAL A 385 22.31 19.57 -14.34
CA VAL A 385 22.20 20.12 -15.70
C VAL A 385 22.19 21.67 -15.68
N GLN A 386 21.73 22.29 -14.59
CA GLN A 386 21.71 23.74 -14.42
C GLN A 386 23.06 24.22 -13.82
N GLN A 387 23.92 24.81 -14.65
CA GLN A 387 25.29 25.21 -14.23
C GLN A 387 25.34 26.02 -12.92
N ASN A 388 24.37 26.90 -12.67
CA ASN A 388 24.30 27.73 -11.46
C ASN A 388 23.96 26.95 -10.17
N ARG A 389 23.36 25.76 -10.29
CA ARG A 389 22.86 24.96 -9.17
C ARG A 389 23.54 23.59 -9.06
N LYS A 390 24.61 23.38 -9.81
CA LYS A 390 25.35 22.12 -9.83
C LYS A 390 25.83 21.69 -8.43
N ALA A 391 26.37 22.61 -7.64
CA ALA A 391 26.85 22.32 -6.29
C ALA A 391 25.74 21.85 -5.34
N GLU A 392 24.52 22.37 -5.50
CA GLU A 392 23.33 21.92 -4.74
C GLU A 392 22.92 20.51 -5.17
N GLY A 393 22.89 20.26 -6.48
CA GLY A 393 22.60 18.95 -7.05
C GLY A 393 23.58 17.86 -6.60
N GLU A 394 24.88 18.12 -6.59
CA GLU A 394 25.88 17.14 -6.14
C GLU A 394 25.70 16.76 -4.66
N LYS A 395 25.36 17.72 -3.78
CA LYS A 395 25.05 17.43 -2.37
C LYS A 395 23.82 16.54 -2.23
N LEU A 396 22.77 16.82 -3.00
CA LEU A 396 21.55 16.01 -3.02
C LEU A 396 21.81 14.59 -3.53
N LYS A 397 22.65 14.46 -4.55
CA LYS A 397 23.06 13.17 -5.10
C LYS A 397 23.83 12.34 -4.08
N GLN A 398 24.83 12.91 -3.41
CA GLN A 398 25.58 12.23 -2.35
C GLN A 398 24.67 11.78 -1.21
N TRP A 399 23.72 12.62 -0.80
CA TRP A 399 22.72 12.22 0.19
C TRP A 399 21.86 11.06 -0.31
N ALA A 400 21.39 11.10 -1.56
CA ALA A 400 20.56 10.04 -2.13
C ALA A 400 21.32 8.70 -2.22
N GLU A 401 22.59 8.73 -2.62
CA GLU A 401 23.45 7.53 -2.70
C GLU A 401 23.71 6.93 -1.31
N THR A 402 23.97 7.76 -0.30
CA THR A 402 24.12 7.28 1.09
C THR A 402 22.79 6.80 1.69
N ALA A 403 21.67 7.41 1.29
CA ALA A 403 20.34 6.99 1.69
C ALA A 403 19.85 5.73 0.96
N TRP A 404 20.44 5.34 -0.16
CA TRP A 404 19.97 4.19 -0.92
C TRP A 404 20.36 2.86 -0.26
N THR A 405 19.38 2.01 0.03
CA THR A 405 19.60 0.71 0.72
C THR A 405 19.10 -0.50 -0.05
N SER A 406 18.61 -0.34 -1.28
CA SER A 406 18.11 -1.47 -2.06
C SER A 406 19.24 -2.48 -2.32
N ARG A 407 18.96 -3.76 -2.05
CA ARG A 407 19.89 -4.87 -2.29
C ARG A 407 19.93 -5.31 -3.75
N ARG A 408 18.86 -5.03 -4.51
CA ARG A 408 18.67 -5.51 -5.89
C ARG A 408 19.25 -4.57 -6.95
N LEU A 409 19.18 -3.26 -6.69
CA LEU A 409 19.45 -2.20 -7.64
C LEU A 409 20.36 -1.16 -7.01
N SER A 410 21.29 -0.60 -7.78
CA SER A 410 21.91 0.67 -7.45
C SER A 410 20.94 1.83 -7.70
N LEU A 411 21.19 2.98 -7.06
CA LEU A 411 20.37 4.18 -7.28
C LEU A 411 20.36 4.59 -8.77
N ALA A 412 21.49 4.47 -9.45
CA ALA A 412 21.61 4.76 -10.88
C ALA A 412 20.74 3.80 -11.71
N GLU A 413 20.78 2.49 -11.45
CA GLU A 413 19.91 1.50 -12.12
C GLU A 413 18.42 1.74 -11.81
N ALA A 414 18.08 2.18 -10.59
CA ALA A 414 16.68 2.46 -10.24
C ALA A 414 16.14 3.72 -10.92
N LEU A 415 17.03 4.67 -11.26
CA LEU A 415 16.75 5.90 -11.98
C LEU A 415 16.84 5.74 -13.51
N GLU A 416 17.62 4.77 -14.00
CA GLU A 416 17.77 4.40 -15.41
C GLU A 416 17.02 3.10 -15.73
N SER A 417 15.85 3.21 -16.36
CA SER A 417 14.98 2.06 -16.73
C SER A 417 15.57 1.09 -17.78
N SER A 418 16.88 1.07 -18.02
CA SER A 418 17.52 0.39 -19.15
C SER A 418 17.82 -1.10 -18.90
N ALA A 419 18.47 -1.44 -17.78
CA ALA A 419 18.96 -2.80 -17.51
C ALA A 419 18.02 -3.62 -16.61
N LYS A 420 17.53 -3.04 -15.51
CA LYS A 420 16.59 -3.68 -14.58
C LYS A 420 15.41 -2.74 -14.34
N VAL A 421 14.21 -3.30 -14.33
CA VAL A 421 12.99 -2.53 -14.09
C VAL A 421 12.80 -2.37 -12.58
N SER A 422 12.82 -1.12 -12.11
CA SER A 422 12.45 -0.75 -10.75
C SER A 422 10.93 -0.56 -10.68
N VAL A 423 10.28 -1.10 -9.66
CA VAL A 423 8.83 -0.89 -9.45
C VAL A 423 8.61 -0.30 -8.07
N ILE A 424 7.95 0.84 -8.00
CA ILE A 424 7.59 1.45 -6.72
C ILE A 424 6.27 0.83 -6.25
N ASP A 425 6.31 0.05 -5.17
CA ASP A 425 5.12 -0.41 -4.46
C ASP A 425 4.68 0.67 -3.47
N THR A 426 3.51 1.26 -3.72
CA THR A 426 2.97 2.32 -2.90
C THR A 426 2.53 1.83 -1.52
N ARG A 427 2.10 0.57 -1.35
CA ARG A 427 1.61 0.00 -0.08
C ARG A 427 2.69 0.06 0.98
N ILE A 428 3.84 -0.52 0.67
CA ILE A 428 5.00 -0.62 1.56
C ILE A 428 5.98 0.55 1.41
N SER A 429 5.74 1.46 0.45
CA SER A 429 6.59 2.61 0.16
C SER A 429 8.05 2.24 -0.15
N ARG A 430 8.23 1.17 -0.94
CA ARG A 430 9.55 0.63 -1.31
C ARG A 430 9.69 0.46 -2.80
N VAL A 431 10.95 0.33 -3.22
CA VAL A 431 11.32 0.00 -4.60
C VAL A 431 11.65 -1.50 -4.65
N LEU A 432 10.93 -2.22 -5.50
CA LEU A 432 11.11 -3.63 -5.79
C LEU A 432 12.15 -3.85 -6.87
#